data_AF-A0A4V1ANE2-F1
#
_entry.id   AF-A0A4V1ANE2-F1
#
_cell.length_a   1.000
_cell.length_b   1.000
_cell.length_c   1.000
_cell.angle_alpha   90.00
_cell.angle_beta   90.00
_cell.angle_gamma   90.00
#
_symmetry.space_group_name_H-M   'P 1'
#
loop_
_entity.id
_entity.type
_entity.pdbx_description
1 polymer ?
#
loop_
_entity_poly.entity_id
_entity_poly.type
_entity_poly.pdbx_seq_one_letter_code
_entity_poly.pdbx_strand_id
1 'polypeptide(L)'
;MSFFSKIFEAKNRRKTDRSIEQYNTKHGRLMSQVSEYEMIEKIDPTAEALILKRQLMKEKIILIERERNQLIQQLQTYIAKHKPASNSRYHVMLNKLNK
;
A
#
# COMPACT_ATOMS: atom_id res chain seq x y z
N MET A 1 5.39 -17.12 27.30
CA MET A 1 4.24 -16.53 26.57
C MET A 1 3.09 -17.53 26.53
N SER A 2 1.88 -17.08 26.89
CA SER A 2 0.65 -17.89 26.99
C SER A 2 0.09 -18.29 25.60
N PHE A 3 -0.59 -19.43 25.52
CA PHE A 3 -1.24 -19.96 24.31
C PHE A 3 -2.21 -18.96 23.66
N PHE A 4 -2.94 -18.18 24.47
CA PHE A 4 -3.84 -17.14 24.00
C PHE A 4 -3.11 -15.98 23.30
N SER A 5 -1.89 -15.64 23.73
CA SER A 5 -1.04 -14.64 23.06
C SER A 5 -0.61 -15.12 21.67
N LYS A 6 -0.30 -16.41 21.51
CA LYS A 6 0.04 -16.99 20.19
C LYS A 6 -1.14 -16.97 19.22
N ILE A 7 -2.36 -17.27 19.69
CA ILE A 7 -3.58 -17.25 18.85
C ILE A 7 -3.94 -15.81 18.44
N PHE A 8 -3.88 -14.87 19.38
CA PHE A 8 -4.18 -13.46 19.12
C PHE A 8 -3.19 -12.85 18.13
N GLU A 9 -1.90 -13.15 18.28
CA GLU A 9 -0.89 -12.81 17.30
C GLU A 9 -1.17 -13.45 15.94
N ALA A 10 -1.53 -14.73 15.86
CA ALA A 10 -1.85 -15.39 14.60
C ALA A 10 -3.07 -14.77 13.88
N LYS A 11 -4.11 -14.40 14.62
CA LYS A 11 -5.31 -13.73 14.07
C LYS A 11 -4.99 -12.33 13.55
N ASN A 12 -4.21 -11.56 14.32
CA ASN A 12 -3.74 -10.25 13.88
C ASN A 12 -2.75 -10.36 12.71
N ARG A 13 -1.99 -11.46 12.63
CA ARG A 13 -1.10 -11.76 11.49
C ARG A 13 -1.88 -11.84 10.18
N ARG A 14 -2.91 -12.69 10.14
CA ARG A 14 -3.78 -12.84 8.96
C ARG A 14 -4.47 -11.53 8.55
N LYS A 15 -4.88 -10.69 9.51
CA LYS A 15 -5.48 -9.39 9.21
C LYS A 15 -4.52 -8.44 8.51
N THR A 16 -3.28 -8.33 8.98
CA THR A 16 -2.29 -7.41 8.39
C THR A 16 -1.84 -7.87 7.01
N ASP A 17 -1.65 -9.18 6.80
CA ASP A 17 -1.29 -9.69 5.48
C ASP A 17 -2.40 -9.46 4.45
N ARG A 18 -3.68 -9.68 4.82
CA ARG A 18 -4.83 -9.34 3.97
C ARG A 18 -4.91 -7.85 3.66
N SER A 19 -4.60 -6.98 4.62
CA SER A 19 -4.65 -5.53 4.42
C SER A 19 -3.58 -5.07 3.42
N ILE A 20 -2.38 -5.66 3.46
CA ILE A 20 -1.29 -5.39 2.50
C ILE A 20 -1.68 -5.91 1.10
N GLU A 21 -2.26 -7.10 1.03
CA GLU A 21 -2.72 -7.67 -0.24
C GLU A 21 -3.82 -6.81 -0.88
N GLN A 22 -4.81 -6.38 -0.09
CA GLN A 22 -5.86 -5.46 -0.53
C GLN A 22 -5.29 -4.11 -1.00
N TYR A 23 -4.28 -3.58 -0.31
CA TYR A 23 -3.56 -2.39 -0.75
C TYR A 23 -2.94 -2.59 -2.13
N ASN A 24 -2.17 -3.67 -2.32
CA ASN A 24 -1.50 -3.96 -3.60
C ASN A 24 -2.52 -4.13 -4.74
N THR A 25 -3.61 -4.85 -4.51
CA THR A 25 -4.68 -5.02 -5.50
C THR A 25 -5.36 -3.71 -5.84
N LYS A 26 -5.65 -2.87 -4.83
CA LYS A 26 -6.31 -1.57 -5.04
C LYS A 26 -5.39 -0.58 -5.76
N HIS A 27 -4.11 -0.54 -5.39
CA HIS A 27 -3.10 0.28 -6.04
C HIS A 27 -2.91 -0.14 -7.50
N GLY A 28 -2.71 -1.43 -7.78
CA GLY A 28 -2.59 -1.94 -9.15
C GLY A 28 -3.82 -1.65 -10.00
N ARG A 29 -5.02 -1.79 -9.44
CA ARG A 29 -6.27 -1.47 -10.13
C ARG A 29 -6.39 0.03 -10.45
N LEU A 30 -6.03 0.91 -9.52
CA LEU A 30 -6.02 2.36 -9.73
C LEU A 30 -5.02 2.75 -10.83
N MET A 31 -3.82 2.17 -10.82
CA MET A 31 -2.81 2.42 -11.86
C MET A 31 -3.30 1.98 -13.25
N SER A 32 -3.92 0.80 -13.35
CA SER A 32 -4.52 0.32 -14.61
C SER A 32 -5.61 1.26 -15.12
N GLN A 33 -6.49 1.74 -14.24
CA GLN A 33 -7.55 2.67 -14.62
C GLN A 33 -7.00 4.02 -15.08
N VAL A 34 -5.93 4.53 -14.46
CA VAL A 34 -5.26 5.75 -14.92
C VAL A 34 -4.70 5.55 -16.33
N SER A 35 -4.07 4.41 -16.61
CA SER A 35 -3.56 4.10 -17.94
C SER A 35 -4.67 3.98 -19.00
N GLU A 36 -5.83 3.41 -18.65
CA GLU A 36 -7.00 3.36 -19.53
C GLU A 36 -7.51 4.77 -19.86
N TYR A 37 -7.62 5.67 -18.87
CA TYR A 37 -8.02 7.05 -19.13
C TYR A 37 -6.98 7.82 -19.96
N GLU A 38 -5.68 7.57 -19.75
CA GLU A 38 -4.62 8.15 -20.60
C GLU A 38 -4.72 7.73 -22.05
N MET A 39 -5.14 6.49 -22.31
CA MET A 39 -5.39 6.02 -23.68
C MET A 39 -6.63 6.67 -24.29
N ILE A 40 -7.71 6.80 -23.52
CA ILE A 40 -8.96 7.43 -24.02
C ILE A 40 -8.74 8.91 -24.30
N GLU A 41 -8.01 9.65 -23.45
CA GLU A 41 -7.68 11.05 -23.69
C GLU A 41 -6.83 11.27 -24.95
N LYS A 42 -5.98 10.31 -25.33
CA LYS A 42 -5.22 10.37 -26.59
C LYS A 42 -6.13 10.25 -27.82
N ILE A 43 -7.29 9.62 -27.66
CA ILE A 43 -8.28 9.38 -28.73
C ILE A 43 -9.32 10.51 -28.76
N ASP A 44 -9.72 11.01 -27.59
CA ASP A 44 -10.64 12.13 -27.43
C ASP A 44 -10.14 13.11 -26.34
N PRO A 45 -9.40 14.16 -26.74
CA PRO A 45 -8.85 15.14 -25.83
C PRO A 45 -9.89 16.17 -25.33
N THR A 46 -11.14 16.12 -25.79
CA THR A 46 -12.21 17.05 -25.40
C THR A 46 -13.06 16.54 -24.22
N ALA A 47 -12.82 15.31 -23.78
CA ALA A 47 -13.55 14.68 -22.68
C ALA A 47 -13.10 15.20 -21.31
N GLU A 48 -13.45 16.44 -20.96
CA GLU A 48 -13.09 17.12 -19.70
C GLU A 48 -13.45 16.30 -18.45
N ALA A 49 -14.58 15.58 -18.48
CA ALA A 49 -14.99 14.71 -17.37
C ALA A 49 -14.02 13.52 -17.14
N LEU A 50 -13.37 13.02 -18.20
CA LEU A 50 -12.37 11.96 -18.10
C LEU A 50 -11.03 12.51 -17.59
N ILE A 51 -10.65 13.71 -18.04
CA ILE A 51 -9.47 14.44 -17.57
C ILE A 51 -9.56 14.69 -16.06
N LEU A 52 -10.70 15.18 -15.57
CA LEU A 52 -10.94 15.40 -14.14
C LEU A 52 -10.88 14.09 -13.35
N LYS A 53 -11.54 13.03 -13.84
CA LYS A 53 -11.50 11.70 -13.19
C LYS A 53 -10.07 11.17 -13.09
N ARG A 54 -9.26 11.33 -14.14
CA ARG A 54 -7.85 10.93 -14.14
C ARG A 54 -7.05 11.73 -13.12
N GLN A 55 -7.21 13.04 -13.08
CA GLN A 55 -6.51 13.91 -12.10
C GLN A 55 -6.85 13.49 -10.66
N LEU A 56 -8.12 13.28 -10.34
CA LEU A 56 -8.55 12.81 -9.02
C LEU A 56 -7.98 11.41 -8.68
N MET A 57 -7.84 10.52 -9.66
CA MET A 57 -7.20 9.23 -9.44
C MET A 57 -5.69 9.36 -9.21
N LYS A 58 -5.00 10.24 -9.93
CA LYS A 58 -3.58 10.56 -9.69
C LYS A 58 -3.36 11.13 -8.29
N GLU A 59 -4.21 12.04 -7.84
CA GLU A 59 -4.15 12.57 -6.47
C GLU A 59 -4.37 11.48 -5.41
N LYS A 60 -5.31 10.56 -5.63
CA LYS A 60 -5.51 9.42 -4.74
C LYS A 60 -4.29 8.50 -4.69
N ILE A 61 -3.63 8.25 -5.81
CA ILE A 61 -2.38 7.47 -5.86
C ILE A 61 -1.30 8.17 -5.03
N ILE A 62 -1.12 9.48 -5.22
CA ILE A 62 -0.12 10.27 -4.46
C ILE A 62 -0.38 10.18 -2.95
N LEU A 63 -1.64 10.28 -2.50
CA LEU A 63 -1.99 10.15 -1.08
C LEU A 63 -1.65 8.76 -0.54
N ILE A 64 -1.99 7.72 -1.29
CA ILE A 64 -1.72 6.32 -0.95
C ILE A 64 -0.21 6.05 -0.87
N GLU A 65 0.60 6.65 -1.76
CA GLU A 65 2.06 6.56 -1.72
C GLU A 65 2.66 7.32 -0.53
N ARG A 66 2.11 8.48 -0.18
CA ARG A 66 2.52 9.23 1.02
C ARG A 66 2.27 8.43 2.29
N GLU A 67 1.10 7.80 2.42
CA GLU A 67 0.78 6.92 3.55
C GLU A 67 1.74 5.72 3.62
N ARG A 68 2.03 5.08 2.47
CA ARG A 68 3.03 4.00 2.38
C ARG A 68 4.40 4.46 2.89
N ASN A 69 4.87 5.63 2.45
CA ASN A 69 6.17 6.16 2.86
C ASN A 69 6.23 6.49 4.36
N GLN A 70 5.14 7.03 4.93
CA GLN A 70 5.05 7.25 6.38
C GLN A 70 5.13 5.93 7.17
N LEU A 71 4.44 4.89 6.71
CA LEU A 71 4.50 3.56 7.33
C LEU A 71 5.90 2.93 7.23
N ILE A 72 6.58 3.10 6.10
CA ILE A 72 7.97 2.66 5.91
C ILE A 72 8.89 3.34 6.94
N GLN A 73 8.79 4.67 7.08
CA GLN A 73 9.60 5.41 8.06
C GLN A 73 9.34 4.94 9.49
N GLN A 74 8.07 4.78 9.89
CA GLN A 74 7.72 4.28 11.22
C GLN A 74 8.32 2.89 11.50
N LEU A 75 8.26 1.97 10.52
CA LEU A 75 8.85 0.64 10.62
C LEU A 75 10.37 0.71 10.72
N GLN A 76 11.02 1.54 9.91
CA GLN A 76 12.48 1.73 9.96
C GLN A 76 12.92 2.28 11.32
N THR A 77 12.24 3.29 11.85
CA THR A 77 12.52 3.85 13.18
C THR A 77 12.35 2.80 14.27
N TYR A 78 11.26 2.02 14.22
CA TYR A 78 11.02 0.95 15.19
C TYR A 78 12.11 -0.13 15.15
N ILE A 79 12.47 -0.58 13.95
CA ILE A 79 13.54 -1.58 13.75
C ILE A 79 14.86 -1.05 14.28
N ALA A 80 15.23 0.19 13.96
CA ALA A 80 16.46 0.81 14.44
C ALA A 80 16.51 0.89 15.98
N LYS A 81 15.38 1.25 16.61
CA LYS A 81 15.28 1.42 18.07
C LYS A 81 15.29 0.09 18.82
N HIS A 82 14.54 -0.90 18.35
CA HIS A 82 14.30 -2.15 19.08
C HIS A 82 15.16 -3.32 18.59
N LYS A 83 15.91 -3.14 17.49
CA LYS A 83 16.79 -4.14 16.87
C LYS A 83 16.18 -5.55 16.87
N PRO A 84 14.94 -5.71 16.36
CA PRO A 84 14.33 -7.03 16.30
C PRO A 84 15.15 -7.92 15.36
N ALA A 85 15.04 -9.25 15.52
CA ALA A 85 15.73 -10.19 14.65
C ALA A 85 15.45 -9.89 13.17
N SER A 86 16.41 -10.14 12.28
CA SER A 86 16.29 -9.84 10.84
C SER A 86 15.14 -10.60 10.15
N ASN A 87 14.79 -11.78 10.65
CA ASN A 87 13.62 -12.56 10.24
C ASN A 87 12.30 -12.09 10.89
N SER A 88 12.35 -11.02 11.70
CA SER A 88 11.17 -10.52 12.37
C SER A 88 10.18 -9.95 11.36
N ARG A 89 8.92 -9.98 11.77
CA ARG A 89 7.80 -9.55 10.95
C ARG A 89 7.90 -8.08 10.51
N TYR A 90 8.58 -7.23 11.27
CA TYR A 90 8.80 -5.84 10.92
C TYR A 90 9.65 -5.70 9.66
N HIS A 91 10.71 -6.52 9.52
CA HIS A 91 11.49 -6.59 8.29
C HIS A 91 10.69 -7.18 7.12
N VAL A 92 9.86 -8.19 7.38
CA VAL A 92 8.98 -8.76 6.34
C VAL A 92 7.95 -7.74 5.85
N MET A 93 7.33 -6.97 6.75
CA MET A 93 6.39 -5.90 6.40
C MET A 93 7.09 -4.77 5.65
N LEU A 94 8.27 -4.35 6.11
CA LEU A 94 9.08 -3.34 5.44
C LEU A 94 9.43 -3.78 4.00
N ASN A 95 9.83 -5.04 3.82
CA ASN A 95 10.11 -5.60 2.49
C ASN A 95 8.86 -5.67 1.61
N LYS A 96 7.69 -6.02 2.17
CA LYS A 96 6.42 -6.02 1.41
C LYS A 96 6.01 -4.61 1.00
N LEU A 97 6.24 -3.62 1.87
CA LEU A 97 5.95 -2.22 1.56
C LEU A 97 6.96 -1.63 0.58
N ASN A 98 8.22 -2.06 0.56
CA ASN A 98 9.22 -1.55 -0.40
C ASN A 98 9.16 -2.19 -1.80
N LYS A 99 8.43 -3.30 -1.96
CA LYS A 99 8.09 -3.87 -3.27
C LYS A 99 7.03 -3.02 -3.96
#